data_AF-A0A2M9EF65-F1
#
_entry.id   AF-A0A2M9EF65-F1
#
_cell.length_a   1.000
_cell.length_b   1.000
_cell.length_c   1.000
_cell.angle_alpha   90.00
_cell.angle_beta   90.00
_cell.angle_gamma   90.00
#
_symmetry.space_group_name_H-M   'P 1'
#
loop_
_entity.id
_entity.type
_entity.pdbx_description
1 polymer ?
#
loop_
_entity_poly.entity_id
_entity_poly.type
_entity_poly.pdbx_seq_one_letter_code
_entity_poly.pdbx_strand_id
1 'polypeptide(L)'
;MKATTTKAVNPHCERQWPRNLDQSGWASRLQEAASGASTLFRLIHADLNLTEERAWDDNPETLPAPFNPAVAFGLRMALKVCLDEVQAIAEALEGMDIQPKPGA
;
A
#
# COMPACT_ATOMS: atom_id res chain seq x y z
N MET A 1 -42.25 18.14 12.59
CA MET A 1 -41.35 18.21 11.42
C MET A 1 -39.94 17.87 11.91
N LYS A 2 -39.30 16.85 11.33
CA LYS A 2 -38.05 16.26 11.83
C LYS A 2 -36.85 17.13 11.46
N ALA A 3 -36.01 17.45 12.45
CA ALA A 3 -34.71 18.07 12.24
C ALA A 3 -33.73 17.01 11.73
N THR A 4 -33.27 17.15 10.50
CA THR A 4 -32.23 16.31 9.92
C THR A 4 -30.88 16.86 10.35
N THR A 5 -30.32 16.31 11.43
CA THR A 5 -28.95 16.61 11.87
C THR A 5 -27.98 15.98 10.88
N THR A 6 -27.50 16.77 9.91
CA THR A 6 -26.37 16.40 9.06
C THR A 6 -25.15 16.25 9.95
N LYS A 7 -24.77 15.01 10.27
CA LYS A 7 -23.50 14.73 10.98
C LYS A 7 -22.37 15.31 10.13
N ALA A 8 -21.66 16.29 10.69
CA ALA A 8 -20.41 16.79 10.13
C ALA A 8 -19.45 15.59 9.98
N VAL A 9 -19.06 15.29 8.74
CA VAL A 9 -18.03 14.32 8.44
C VAL A 9 -16.72 14.86 9.03
N ASN A 10 -16.11 14.09 9.93
CA ASN A 10 -14.84 14.43 10.55
C ASN A 10 -13.79 14.61 9.43
N PRO A 11 -13.05 15.74 9.36
CA PRO A 11 -12.07 16.00 8.31
C PRO A 11 -10.92 14.97 8.25
N HIS A 12 -10.74 14.16 9.29
CA HIS A 12 -9.83 13.00 9.27
C HIS A 12 -10.32 11.82 8.41
N CYS A 13 -11.56 11.86 7.91
CA CYS A 13 -12.14 10.85 7.03
C CYS A 13 -12.16 11.28 5.55
N GLU A 14 -11.68 12.48 5.22
CA GLU A 14 -11.43 12.82 3.82
C GLU A 14 -10.21 12.03 3.33
N ARG A 15 -10.40 11.27 2.25
CA ARG A 15 -9.30 10.73 1.45
C ARG A 15 -8.48 11.91 0.91
N GLN A 16 -7.54 12.40 1.72
CA GLN A 16 -6.51 13.33 1.28
C GLN A 16 -5.44 12.56 0.52
N TRP A 17 -5.83 12.03 -0.64
CA TRP A 17 -4.85 11.68 -1.67
C TRP A 17 -4.42 12.99 -2.35
N PRO A 18 -3.11 13.23 -2.55
CA PRO A 18 -2.65 14.48 -3.15
C PRO A 18 -3.21 14.61 -4.58
N ARG A 19 -4.05 15.63 -4.80
CA ARG A 19 -4.77 15.90 -6.05
C ARG A 19 -4.00 16.78 -7.04
N ASN A 20 -2.68 16.68 -7.12
CA ASN A 20 -1.91 17.39 -8.14
C ASN A 20 -0.85 16.47 -8.72
N LEU A 21 -1.21 15.74 -9.77
CA LEU A 21 -0.26 15.06 -10.63
C LEU A 21 -0.61 15.43 -12.07
N ASP A 22 0.06 16.48 -12.55
CA ASP A 22 0.14 16.83 -13.97
C ASP A 22 0.53 15.60 -14.82
N GLN A 23 0.33 15.71 -16.13
CA GLN A 23 0.45 14.65 -17.16
C GLN A 23 1.82 13.92 -17.26
N SER A 24 2.73 14.12 -16.30
CA SER A 24 3.98 13.38 -16.03
C SER A 24 3.92 12.44 -14.81
N GLY A 25 2.75 12.29 -14.17
CA GLY A 25 2.56 11.67 -12.85
C GLY A 25 2.77 10.17 -12.69
N TRP A 26 3.14 9.43 -13.74
CA TRP A 26 3.39 7.99 -13.65
C TRP A 26 4.62 7.66 -12.78
N ALA A 27 5.66 8.50 -12.83
CA ALA A 27 6.86 8.30 -12.02
C ALA A 27 6.58 8.47 -10.51
N SER A 28 5.77 9.47 -10.14
CA SER A 28 5.34 9.66 -8.75
C SER A 28 4.48 8.50 -8.27
N ARG A 29 3.50 8.07 -9.08
CA ARG A 29 2.64 6.93 -8.77
C ARG A 29 3.44 5.65 -8.61
N LEU A 30 4.41 5.40 -9.49
CA LEU A 30 5.29 4.24 -9.41
C LEU A 30 6.14 4.27 -8.13
N GLN A 31 6.73 5.43 -7.80
CA GLN A 31 7.52 5.59 -6.58
C GLN A 31 6.67 5.36 -5.33
N GLU A 32 5.46 5.92 -5.28
CA GLU A 32 4.52 5.73 -4.17
C GLU A 32 4.10 4.27 -4.04
N ALA A 33 3.72 3.62 -5.14
CA ALA A 33 3.30 2.23 -5.15
C ALA A 33 4.44 1.28 -4.74
N ALA A 34 5.65 1.49 -5.26
CA ALA A 34 6.82 0.69 -4.91
C ALA A 34 7.24 0.88 -3.44
N SER A 35 7.21 2.12 -2.94
CA SER A 35 7.50 2.43 -1.53
C SER A 35 6.47 1.81 -0.59
N GLY A 36 5.19 1.91 -0.95
CA GLY A 36 4.08 1.26 -0.24
C GLY A 36 4.24 -0.26 -0.19
N ALA A 37 4.50 -0.89 -1.34
CA ALA A 37 4.73 -2.33 -1.43
C ALA A 37 5.91 -2.79 -0.57
N SER A 38 7.05 -2.09 -0.63
CA SER A 38 8.24 -2.41 0.18
C SER A 38 7.97 -2.32 1.68
N THR A 39 7.23 -1.31 2.12
CA THR A 39 6.89 -1.13 3.54
C THR A 39 5.93 -2.22 4.03
N LEU A 40 4.90 -2.52 3.24
CA LEU A 40 3.93 -3.58 3.56
C LEU A 40 4.58 -4.95 3.59
N PHE A 41 5.47 -5.24 2.64
CA PHE A 41 6.24 -6.49 2.61
C PHE A 41 7.05 -6.69 3.89
N ARG A 42 7.80 -5.66 4.32
CA ARG A 42 8.59 -5.71 5.56
C ARG A 42 7.73 -5.97 6.80
N LEU A 43 6.57 -5.31 6.90
CA LEU A 43 5.65 -5.50 8.03
C LEU A 43 5.07 -6.91 8.06
N ILE A 44 4.59 -7.42 6.91
CA ILE A 44 4.04 -8.78 6.82
C ILE A 44 5.13 -9.82 7.13
N HIS A 45 6.35 -9.62 6.64
CA HIS A 45 7.45 -10.54 6.90
C HIS A 45 7.87 -10.54 8.37
N ALA A 46 7.88 -9.38 9.03
CA ALA A 46 8.16 -9.31 10.46
C ALA A 46 7.10 -10.04 11.29
N ASP A 47 5.82 -9.91 10.93
CA ASP A 47 4.72 -10.62 11.58
C ASP A 47 4.79 -12.15 11.40
N LEU A 48 5.19 -12.61 10.20
CA LEU A 48 5.44 -14.02 9.93
C LEU A 48 6.59 -14.57 10.79
N ASN A 49 7.73 -13.86 10.82
CA ASN A 49 8.86 -14.25 11.66
C ASN A 49 8.49 -14.31 13.15
N LEU A 50 7.71 -13.35 13.63
CA LEU A 50 7.21 -13.32 15.01
C LEU A 50 6.28 -14.51 15.30
N THR A 51 5.43 -14.88 14.34
CA THR A 51 4.56 -16.06 14.45
C THR A 51 5.38 -17.34 14.54
N GLU A 52 6.44 -17.46 13.75
CA GLU A 52 7.37 -18.59 13.80
C GLU A 52 8.15 -18.61 15.13
N GLU A 53 8.69 -17.48 15.57
CA GLU A 53 9.43 -17.37 16.83
C GLU A 53 8.57 -17.80 18.03
N ARG A 54 7.32 -17.32 18.10
CA ARG A 54 6.36 -17.74 19.13
C ARG A 54 6.04 -19.23 19.12
N ALA A 55 6.16 -19.91 17.98
CA ALA A 55 5.90 -21.35 17.90
C ALA A 55 7.00 -22.19 18.55
N TRP A 56 8.21 -21.62 18.71
CA TRP A 56 9.37 -22.28 19.30
C TRP A 56 9.76 -21.74 20.68
N ASP A 57 9.15 -20.64 21.12
CA ASP A 57 9.39 -20.03 22.44
C ASP A 57 8.63 -20.79 23.55
N ASP A 58 9.36 -21.20 24.59
CA ASP A 58 8.81 -21.83 25.78
C ASP A 58 7.91 -20.87 26.60
N ASN A 59 8.08 -19.55 26.44
CA ASN A 59 7.30 -18.52 27.11
C ASN A 59 6.81 -17.42 26.15
N PRO A 60 5.82 -17.73 25.30
CA PRO A 60 5.41 -16.87 24.19
C PRO A 60 4.73 -15.57 24.62
N GLU A 61 4.27 -15.42 25.87
CA GLU A 61 3.73 -14.15 26.37
C GLU A 61 4.79 -13.05 26.51
N THR A 62 6.09 -13.37 26.43
CA THR A 62 7.16 -12.37 26.41
C THR A 62 7.33 -11.68 25.05
N LEU A 63 6.87 -12.33 23.99
CA LEU A 63 6.92 -11.81 22.63
C LEU A 63 5.69 -10.93 22.33
N PRO A 64 5.82 -9.90 21.46
CA PRO A 64 4.68 -9.15 20.95
C PRO A 64 3.62 -10.08 20.34
N ALA A 65 2.34 -9.71 20.46
CA ALA A 65 1.27 -10.45 19.80
C ALA A 65 1.35 -10.25 18.27
N PRO A 66 1.22 -11.32 17.47
CA PRO A 66 1.14 -11.19 16.02
C PRO A 66 -0.15 -10.48 15.61
N PHE A 67 -0.22 -10.06 14.36
CA PHE A 67 -1.43 -9.51 13.78
C PHE A 67 -2.56 -10.53 13.85
N ASN A 68 -3.75 -10.05 14.21
CA ASN A 68 -4.93 -10.88 14.06
C ASN A 68 -5.19 -11.17 12.55
N PRO A 69 -5.91 -12.26 12.23
CA PRO A 69 -6.10 -12.68 10.85
C PRO A 69 -6.73 -11.62 9.92
N ALA A 70 -7.62 -10.77 10.44
CA ALA A 70 -8.27 -9.72 9.66
C ALA A 70 -7.28 -8.61 9.27
N VAL A 71 -6.41 -8.19 10.18
CA VAL A 71 -5.33 -7.22 9.91
C VAL A 71 -4.33 -7.81 8.92
N ALA A 72 -3.88 -9.04 9.15
CA ALA A 72 -2.94 -9.71 8.25
C ALA A 72 -3.51 -9.87 6.83
N PHE A 73 -4.80 -10.18 6.70
CA PHE A 73 -5.49 -10.21 5.40
C PHE A 73 -5.55 -8.82 4.76
N GLY A 74 -5.95 -7.78 5.51
CA GLY A 74 -6.03 -6.41 5.02
C GLY A 74 -4.69 -5.89 4.51
N LEU A 75 -3.59 -6.17 5.22
CA LEU A 75 -2.23 -5.80 4.81
C LEU A 75 -1.80 -6.53 3.53
N ARG A 76 -2.11 -7.82 3.39
CA ARG A 76 -1.84 -8.58 2.16
C ARG A 76 -2.64 -8.04 0.96
N MET A 77 -3.89 -7.65 1.18
CA MET A 77 -4.71 -7.01 0.14
C MET A 77 -4.17 -5.63 -0.25
N ALA A 78 -3.73 -4.83 0.72
CA ALA A 78 -3.09 -3.55 0.45
C ALA A 78 -1.79 -3.73 -0.35
N LEU A 79 -0.97 -4.73 0.01
CA LEU A 79 0.24 -5.07 -0.72
C LEU A 79 -0.08 -5.46 -2.17
N LYS A 80 -1.10 -6.29 -2.36
CA LYS A 80 -1.58 -6.66 -3.70
C LYS A 80 -1.93 -5.42 -4.52
N VAL A 81 -2.69 -4.47 -3.97
CA VAL A 81 -3.06 -3.24 -4.68
C VAL A 81 -1.83 -2.42 -5.08
N CYS A 82 -0.84 -2.29 -4.19
CA CYS A 82 0.41 -1.59 -4.54
C CYS A 82 1.17 -2.30 -5.67
N LEU A 83 1.25 -3.63 -5.64
CA LEU A 83 1.92 -4.40 -6.69
C LEU A 83 1.16 -4.37 -8.03
N ASP A 84 -0.17 -4.44 -8.00
CA ASP A 84 -1.02 -4.34 -9.19
C ASP A 84 -0.84 -2.96 -9.85
N GLU A 85 -0.69 -1.87 -9.06
CA GLU A 85 -0.41 -0.52 -9.60
C GLU A 85 0.99 -0.43 -10.22
N VAL A 86 2.02 -1.02 -9.60
CA VAL A 86 3.37 -1.10 -10.19
C VAL A 86 3.31 -1.83 -11.53
N GLN A 87 2.63 -2.97 -11.59
CA GLN A 87 2.47 -3.77 -12.80
C GLN A 87 1.73 -3.00 -13.90
N ALA A 88 0.62 -2.34 -13.57
CA ALA A 88 -0.15 -1.54 -14.52
C ALA A 88 0.67 -0.39 -15.13
N ILE A 89 1.54 0.25 -14.33
CA ILE A 89 2.45 1.29 -14.83
C ILE A 89 3.54 0.69 -15.72
N ALA A 90 4.10 -0.47 -15.36
CA ALA A 90 5.09 -1.16 -16.17
C ALA A 90 4.53 -1.54 -17.56
N GLU A 91 3.32 -2.11 -17.60
CA GLU A 91 2.63 -2.45 -18.85
C GLU A 91 2.36 -1.22 -19.72
N ALA A 92 1.97 -0.10 -19.10
CA ALA A 92 1.77 1.17 -19.81
C ALA A 92 3.08 1.71 -20.40
N LEU A 93 4.21 1.54 -19.71
CA LEU A 93 5.54 1.95 -20.19
C LEU A 93 6.06 1.05 -21.32
N GLU A 94 5.83 -0.26 -21.27
CA GLU A 94 6.20 -1.18 -22.36
C GLU A 94 5.43 -0.89 -23.65
N GLY A 95 4.20 -0.37 -23.53
CA GLY A 95 3.40 0.07 -24.68
C GLY A 95 3.82 1.42 -25.28
N MET A 96 4.74 2.15 -24.64
CA MET A 96 5.25 3.42 -25.15
C MET A 96 6.46 3.17 -26.07
N ASP A 97 6.27 3.39 -27.37
CA ASP A 97 7.37 3.40 -28.35
C ASP A 97 8.32 4.56 -28.01
N ILE A 98 9.43 4.26 -27.33
CA ILE A 98 10.48 5.23 -27.04
C ILE A 98 11.24 5.46 -28.34
N GLN A 99 10.71 6.35 -29.19
CA GLN A 99 11.43 6.74 -30.39
C GLN A 99 12.73 7.43 -29.99
N PRO A 100 13.90 6.95 -30.44
CA PRO A 100 15.15 7.63 -30.18
C PRO A 100 15.05 9.05 -30.73
N LYS A 101 15.49 10.01 -29.92
CA LYS A 101 15.51 11.43 -30.31
C LYS A 101 16.25 11.55 -31.65
N PRO A 102 15.63 12.09 -32.72
CA PRO A 102 16.32 12.21 -34.00
C PRO A 102 17.45 13.23 -33.86
N GLY A 103 18.69 12.78 -34.06
CA GLY A 103 19.88 13.62 -34.24
C GLY A 103 20.74 13.88 -33.01
N ALA A 104 21.30 12.83 -32.40
CA ALA A 104 22.53 12.95 -31.60
C ALA A 104 23.75 12.65 -32.47
#